data_AF-A0A7S3TVX0-F1
#
_entry.id   AF-A0A7S3TVX0-F1
#
_cell.length_a   1.000
_cell.length_b   1.000
_cell.length_c   1.000
_cell.angle_alpha   90.00
_cell.angle_beta   90.00
_cell.angle_gamma   90.00
#
_symmetry.space_group_name_H-M   'P 1'
#
loop_
_entity.id
_entity.type
_entity.pdbx_description
1 polymer ?
#
loop_
_entity_poly.entity_id
_entity_poly.type
_entity_poly.pdbx_seq_one_letter_code
_entity_poly.pdbx_strand_id
1 'polypeptide(L)'
;MAPLKAFLTQLEAKVEYVARGGDPRLLEGCLNIVLTGNPGAGKTTAARLLARWLRAHGLLQQDVFVERNALELKGTHIGWTCPQVKEMVAASMGGCLFLDEAYALSGSRDGDRGDSFADEALRTLLTELENNRTSLCCVLAGYPEAMERLLRADPGLLRRFPHILRLR
;
A
#
# COMPACT_ATOMS: atom_id res chain seq x y z
N MET A 1 -0.21 15.58 -8.97
CA MET A 1 1.09 15.10 -9.51
C MET A 1 2.32 15.62 -8.76
N ALA A 2 2.38 16.88 -8.28
CA ALA A 2 3.59 17.41 -7.62
C ALA A 2 4.13 16.58 -6.42
N PRO A 3 3.29 16.02 -5.52
CA PRO A 3 3.79 15.21 -4.40
C PRO A 3 4.41 13.89 -4.84
N LEU A 4 3.84 13.23 -5.85
CA LEU A 4 4.42 12.02 -6.44
C LEU A 4 5.78 12.32 -7.08
N LYS A 5 5.88 13.42 -7.83
CA LYS A 5 7.14 13.82 -8.46
C LYS A 5 8.24 14.06 -7.41
N ALA A 6 7.92 14.79 -6.33
CA ALA A 6 8.88 15.04 -5.25
C ALA A 6 9.35 13.73 -4.59
N PHE A 7 8.44 12.80 -4.33
CA PHE A 7 8.77 11.48 -3.80
C PHE A 7 9.69 10.69 -4.74
N LEU A 8 9.36 10.63 -6.03
CA LEU A 8 10.18 9.95 -7.03
C LEU A 8 11.58 10.57 -7.14
N THR A 9 11.69 11.90 -7.14
CA THR A 9 13.00 12.58 -7.17
C THR A 9 13.85 12.26 -5.93
N GLN A 10 13.24 12.17 -4.74
CA GLN A 10 13.97 11.76 -3.53
C GLN A 10 14.44 10.30 -3.62
N LEU A 11 13.62 9.42 -4.21
CA LEU A 11 13.96 8.02 -4.38
C LEU A 11 15.04 7.83 -5.46
N GLU A 12 14.97 8.59 -6.55
CA GLU A 12 15.97 8.63 -7.61
C GLU A 12 17.36 8.97 -7.07
N ALA A 13 17.45 9.99 -6.21
CA ALA A 13 18.71 10.36 -5.57
C ALA A 13 19.30 9.21 -4.71
N LYS A 14 18.46 8.43 -4.03
CA LYS A 14 18.90 7.25 -3.27
C LYS A 14 19.37 6.13 -4.19
N VAL A 15 18.63 5.86 -5.26
CA VAL A 15 18.99 4.85 -6.26
C VAL A 15 20.34 5.19 -6.90
N GLU A 16 20.54 6.45 -7.29
CA GLU A 16 21.80 6.90 -7.87
C GLU A 16 22.96 6.82 -6.88
N TYR A 17 22.75 7.20 -5.61
CA TYR A 17 23.77 7.05 -4.58
C TYR A 17 24.23 5.59 -4.41
N VAL A 18 23.29 4.64 -4.36
CA VAL A 18 23.60 3.22 -4.26
C VAL A 18 24.28 2.71 -5.54
N ALA A 19 23.82 3.13 -6.72
CA ALA A 19 24.44 2.77 -8.00
C ALA A 19 25.90 3.23 -8.11
N ARG A 20 26.28 4.31 -7.42
CA ARG A 20 27.66 4.82 -7.33
C ARG A 20 28.52 4.13 -6.26
N GLY A 21 28.06 3.03 -5.67
CA GLY A 21 28.78 2.27 -4.64
C GLY A 21 28.39 2.62 -3.20
N GLY A 22 27.33 3.39 -3.01
CA GLY A 22 26.74 3.64 -1.69
C GLY A 22 26.12 2.38 -1.07
N ASP A 23 25.79 2.45 0.22
CA ASP A 23 25.21 1.32 0.98
C ASP A 23 23.85 0.86 0.41
N PRO A 24 23.73 -0.39 -0.11
CA PRO A 24 22.50 -0.91 -0.70
C PRO A 24 21.32 -0.95 0.26
N ARG A 25 21.56 -1.01 1.58
CA ARG A 25 20.53 -1.05 2.62
C ARG A 25 19.63 0.19 2.62
N LEU A 26 20.06 1.28 1.98
CA LEU A 26 19.23 2.48 1.79
C LEU A 26 18.03 2.26 0.87
N LEU A 27 18.06 1.22 0.02
CA LEU A 27 16.96 0.82 -0.87
C LEU A 27 16.11 -0.31 -0.28
N GLU A 28 16.57 -0.97 0.78
CA GLU A 28 15.83 -2.03 1.49
C GLU A 28 14.73 -1.47 2.42
N GLY A 29 14.50 -0.16 2.39
CA GLY A 29 13.44 0.50 3.13
C GLY A 29 12.04 0.12 2.65
N CYS A 30 11.03 0.35 3.50
CA CYS A 30 9.64 0.08 3.18
C CYS A 30 9.15 1.00 2.04
N LEU A 31 8.79 0.40 0.89
CA LEU A 31 8.30 1.13 -0.30
C LEU A 31 6.79 1.39 -0.29
N ASN A 32 6.10 0.93 0.76
CA ASN A 32 4.64 1.04 0.85
C ASN A 32 4.19 2.50 1.00
N ILE A 33 3.10 2.84 0.33
CA ILE A 33 2.61 4.22 0.18
C ILE A 33 1.11 4.30 0.45
N VAL A 34 0.68 5.42 1.02
CA VAL A 34 -0.72 5.83 1.09
C VAL A 34 -0.96 6.93 0.07
N LEU A 35 -1.88 6.71 -0.87
CA LEU A 35 -2.37 7.71 -1.82
C LEU A 35 -3.74 8.23 -1.38
N THR A 36 -3.80 9.50 -1.00
CA THR A 36 -5.07 10.16 -0.68
C THR A 36 -5.50 11.10 -1.78
N GLY A 37 -6.80 11.23 -2.01
CA GLY A 37 -7.34 12.20 -2.97
C GLY A 37 -8.81 11.96 -3.28
N ASN A 38 -9.46 12.96 -3.85
CA ASN A 38 -10.87 12.90 -4.25
C ASN A 38 -11.10 11.81 -5.33
N PRO A 39 -12.36 11.37 -5.57
CA PRO A 39 -12.67 10.56 -6.74
C PRO A 39 -12.16 11.25 -8.01
N GLY A 40 -11.61 10.49 -8.95
CA GLY A 40 -11.07 11.05 -10.19
C GLY A 40 -9.72 11.77 -10.09
N ALA A 41 -9.10 11.90 -8.90
CA ALA A 41 -7.78 12.54 -8.72
C ALA A 41 -6.58 11.73 -9.29
N GLY A 42 -6.85 10.65 -10.02
CA GLY A 42 -5.82 9.82 -10.66
C GLY A 42 -5.02 8.92 -9.70
N LYS A 43 -5.60 8.46 -8.58
CA LYS A 43 -4.93 7.59 -7.59
C LYS A 43 -4.40 6.30 -8.22
N THR A 44 -5.25 5.56 -8.92
CA THR A 44 -4.86 4.32 -9.63
C THR A 44 -3.79 4.61 -10.69
N THR A 45 -3.94 5.69 -11.46
CA THR A 45 -2.95 6.10 -12.46
C THR A 45 -1.60 6.42 -11.82
N ALA A 46 -1.59 7.16 -10.72
CA ALA A 46 -0.38 7.48 -9.96
C ALA A 46 0.29 6.21 -9.42
N ALA A 47 -0.47 5.27 -8.88
CA ALA A 47 0.05 3.98 -8.41
C ALA A 47 0.67 3.15 -9.54
N ARG A 48 0.02 3.07 -10.71
CA ARG A 48 0.56 2.37 -11.89
C ARG A 48 1.85 3.01 -12.39
N LEU A 49 1.91 4.34 -12.43
CA LEU A 49 3.12 5.07 -12.83
C LEU A 49 4.26 4.85 -11.84
N LEU A 50 3.97 4.91 -10.55
CA LEU A 50 4.92 4.57 -9.49
C LEU A 50 5.46 3.15 -9.64
N ALA A 51 4.60 2.15 -9.81
CA ALA A 51 5.02 0.76 -9.96
C ALA A 51 5.96 0.55 -11.16
N ARG A 52 5.62 1.16 -12.31
CA ARG A 52 6.48 1.16 -13.51
C ARG A 52 7.83 1.82 -13.25
N TRP A 53 7.83 2.95 -12.55
CA TRP A 53 9.06 3.67 -12.21
C TRP A 53 9.95 2.81 -11.29
N LEU A 54 9.38 2.23 -10.23
CA LEU A 54 10.11 1.36 -9.30
C LEU A 54 10.74 0.16 -10.03
N ARG A 55 9.97 -0.47 -10.93
CA ARG A 55 10.47 -1.55 -11.78
C ARG A 55 11.63 -1.10 -12.67
N ALA A 56 11.48 0.04 -13.35
CA ALA A 56 12.52 0.57 -14.23
C ALA A 56 13.86 0.85 -13.50
N HIS A 57 13.80 1.06 -12.17
CA HIS A 57 14.97 1.28 -11.32
C HIS A 57 15.39 0.03 -10.53
N GLY A 58 14.86 -1.15 -10.88
CA GLY A 58 15.23 -2.42 -10.26
C GLY A 58 14.72 -2.64 -8.83
N LEU A 59 13.86 -1.75 -8.32
CA LEU A 59 13.25 -1.86 -6.98
C LEU A 59 12.09 -2.85 -6.95
N LEU A 60 11.45 -3.09 -8.10
CA LEU A 60 10.48 -4.15 -8.31
C LEU A 60 10.97 -5.06 -9.44
N GLN A 61 10.80 -6.37 -9.26
CA GLN A 61 11.36 -7.39 -10.17
C GLN A 61 10.41 -7.74 -11.31
N GLN A 62 9.10 -7.50 -11.15
CA GLN A 62 8.06 -7.93 -12.07
C GLN A 62 7.16 -6.77 -12.51
N ASP A 63 6.54 -6.91 -13.68
CA ASP A 63 5.50 -5.97 -14.18
C ASP A 63 4.10 -6.37 -13.71
N VAL A 64 3.99 -6.63 -12.41
CA VAL A 64 2.74 -7.07 -11.80
C VAL A 64 2.08 -5.88 -11.13
N PHE A 65 0.80 -5.67 -11.44
CA PHE A 65 -0.03 -4.66 -10.79
C PHE A 65 -1.39 -5.29 -10.47
N VAL A 66 -1.60 -5.64 -9.20
CA VAL A 66 -2.85 -6.20 -8.71
C VAL A 66 -3.68 -5.07 -8.12
N GLU A 67 -4.91 -4.91 -8.60
CA GLU A 67 -5.88 -3.93 -8.11
C GLU A 67 -7.02 -4.66 -7.42
N ARG A 68 -7.35 -4.22 -6.20
CA ARG A 68 -8.47 -4.72 -5.39
C ARG A 68 -9.17 -3.55 -4.71
N ASN A 69 -10.47 -3.71 -4.47
CA ASN A 69 -11.19 -2.80 -3.59
C ASN A 69 -11.35 -3.45 -2.21
N ALA A 70 -11.00 -2.73 -1.14
CA ALA A 70 -11.09 -3.26 0.22
C ALA A 70 -12.52 -3.64 0.66
N LEU A 71 -13.55 -3.07 0.04
CA LEU A 71 -14.95 -3.47 0.26
C LEU A 71 -15.21 -4.92 -0.18
N GLU A 72 -14.48 -5.44 -1.17
CA GLU A 72 -14.61 -6.83 -1.63
C GLU A 72 -14.12 -7.83 -0.58
N LEU A 73 -13.23 -7.39 0.32
CA LEU A 73 -12.70 -8.20 1.42
C LEU A 73 -13.68 -8.30 2.60
N LYS A 74 -14.72 -7.45 2.65
CA LYS A 74 -15.83 -7.53 3.63
C LYS A 74 -16.87 -8.60 3.27
N GLY A 75 -16.42 -9.75 2.77
CA GLY A 75 -17.29 -10.90 2.53
C GLY A 75 -17.98 -11.34 3.82
N THR A 76 -19.24 -11.76 3.73
CA THR A 76 -20.15 -12.09 4.85
C THR A 76 -19.78 -13.37 5.63
N HIS A 77 -18.61 -13.97 5.40
CA HIS A 77 -18.27 -15.30 5.88
C HIS A 77 -17.01 -15.31 6.78
N ILE A 78 -17.18 -15.85 7.99
CA ILE A 78 -16.09 -16.08 8.96
C ILE A 78 -14.98 -16.92 8.31
N GLY A 79 -13.72 -16.47 8.42
CA GLY A 79 -12.53 -17.22 7.99
C GLY A 79 -12.18 -17.09 6.50
N TRP A 80 -12.94 -16.33 5.71
CA TRP A 80 -12.69 -16.15 4.28
C TRP A 80 -11.68 -15.02 3.97
N THR A 81 -11.65 -13.99 4.81
CA THR A 81 -10.91 -12.76 4.52
C THR A 81 -9.39 -12.95 4.55
N CYS A 82 -8.86 -13.72 5.51
CA CYS A 82 -7.43 -13.98 5.63
C CYS A 82 -6.83 -14.69 4.41
N PRO A 83 -7.41 -15.80 3.90
CA PRO A 83 -6.99 -16.42 2.64
C PRO A 83 -6.96 -15.45 1.47
N GLN A 84 -8.00 -14.62 1.30
CA GLN A 84 -8.04 -13.64 0.20
C GLN A 84 -6.94 -12.58 0.31
N VAL A 85 -6.67 -12.09 1.53
CA VAL A 85 -5.57 -11.14 1.76
C VAL A 85 -4.23 -11.77 1.37
N LYS A 86 -3.99 -13.02 1.79
CA LYS A 86 -2.76 -13.74 1.44
C LYS A 86 -2.65 -13.96 -0.06
N GLU A 87 -3.74 -14.33 -0.72
CA GLU A 87 -3.80 -14.54 -2.16
C GLU A 87 -3.48 -13.25 -2.93
N MET A 88 -4.08 -12.12 -2.56
CA MET A 88 -3.80 -10.86 -3.24
C MET A 88 -2.36 -10.38 -3.03
N VAL A 89 -1.77 -10.60 -1.85
CA VAL A 89 -0.36 -10.27 -1.61
C VAL A 89 0.54 -11.20 -2.42
N ALA A 90 0.29 -12.51 -2.39
CA ALA A 90 1.03 -13.50 -3.17
C ALA A 90 0.98 -13.19 -4.68
N ALA A 91 -0.20 -12.82 -5.19
CA ALA A 91 -0.38 -12.42 -6.59
C ALA A 91 0.35 -11.13 -6.96
N SER A 92 0.74 -10.31 -5.97
CA SER A 92 1.43 -9.02 -6.17
C SER A 92 2.95 -9.11 -6.00
N MET A 93 3.47 -10.30 -5.70
CA MET A 93 4.90 -10.50 -5.42
C MET A 93 5.78 -10.07 -6.60
N GLY A 94 6.85 -9.37 -6.29
CA GLY A 94 7.76 -8.75 -7.25
C GLY A 94 7.21 -7.47 -7.90
N GLY A 95 5.96 -7.10 -7.66
CA GLY A 95 5.27 -5.97 -8.28
C GLY A 95 4.55 -5.08 -7.26
N CYS A 96 3.35 -4.63 -7.62
CA CYS A 96 2.57 -3.70 -6.81
C CYS A 96 1.17 -4.23 -6.49
N LEU A 97 0.79 -4.14 -5.22
CA LEU A 97 -0.58 -4.31 -4.73
C LEU A 97 -1.21 -2.93 -4.54
N PHE A 98 -2.24 -2.61 -5.30
CA PHE A 98 -3.05 -1.41 -5.11
C PHE A 98 -4.39 -1.78 -4.48
N LEU A 99 -4.67 -1.21 -3.31
CA LEU A 99 -5.90 -1.42 -2.57
C LEU A 99 -6.69 -0.11 -2.46
N ASP A 100 -7.77 0.02 -3.22
CA ASP A 100 -8.64 1.19 -3.15
C ASP A 100 -9.63 1.07 -1.98
N GLU A 101 -10.09 2.23 -1.52
CA GLU A 101 -10.98 2.39 -0.37
C GLU A 101 -10.48 1.66 0.90
N ALA A 102 -9.16 1.67 1.12
CA ALA A 102 -8.48 0.90 2.17
C ALA A 102 -9.01 1.16 3.59
N TYR A 103 -9.61 2.33 3.85
CA TYR A 103 -10.31 2.65 5.10
C TYR A 103 -11.46 1.69 5.42
N ALA A 104 -11.96 0.94 4.44
CA ALA A 104 -12.90 -0.14 4.67
C ALA A 104 -12.31 -1.27 5.52
N LEU A 105 -10.99 -1.47 5.51
CA LEU A 105 -10.34 -2.50 6.33
C LEU A 105 -10.23 -2.14 7.82
N SER A 106 -10.59 -0.93 8.25
CA SER A 106 -10.82 -0.66 9.67
C SER A 106 -12.30 -0.79 9.99
N GLY A 107 -12.62 -1.49 11.08
CA GLY A 107 -13.99 -1.51 11.63
C GLY A 107 -14.54 -0.10 11.90
N SER A 108 -15.86 0.05 11.77
CA SER A 108 -16.54 1.22 12.35
C SER A 108 -16.63 0.96 13.85
N ARG A 109 -16.56 1.95 14.73
CA ARG A 109 -16.58 1.68 16.19
C ARG A 109 -17.95 1.25 16.73
N ASP A 110 -18.89 0.89 15.86
CA ASP A 110 -20.30 0.66 16.17
C ASP A 110 -20.62 -0.84 16.23
N GLY A 111 -19.88 -1.57 17.07
CA GLY A 111 -20.34 -2.75 17.82
C GLY A 111 -20.84 -3.99 17.07
N ASP A 112 -20.69 -4.09 15.74
CA ASP A 112 -21.26 -5.18 14.96
C ASP A 112 -20.22 -6.22 14.56
N ARG A 113 -20.63 -7.49 14.37
CA ARG A 113 -19.72 -8.60 14.00
C ARG A 113 -18.92 -8.36 12.72
N GLY A 114 -19.31 -7.39 11.89
CA GLY A 114 -18.56 -6.96 10.70
C GLY A 114 -17.18 -6.36 11.02
N ASP A 115 -16.99 -5.83 12.23
CA ASP A 115 -15.75 -5.12 12.60
C ASP A 115 -14.60 -6.09 12.87
N SER A 116 -14.87 -7.28 13.43
CA SER A 116 -13.81 -8.26 13.70
C SER A 116 -13.13 -8.77 12.43
N PHE A 117 -13.85 -8.87 11.32
CA PHE A 117 -13.28 -9.35 10.05
C PHE A 117 -12.42 -8.30 9.37
N ALA A 118 -12.85 -7.04 9.39
CA ALA A 118 -12.07 -5.93 8.84
C ALA A 118 -10.73 -5.81 9.57
N ASP A 119 -10.76 -5.84 10.91
CA ASP A 119 -9.55 -5.79 11.73
C ASP A 119 -8.63 -7.01 11.50
N GLU A 120 -9.20 -8.21 11.31
CA GLU A 120 -8.44 -9.41 10.96
C GLU A 120 -7.78 -9.29 9.57
N ALA A 121 -8.49 -8.75 8.59
CA ALA A 121 -7.99 -8.49 7.25
C ALA A 121 -6.81 -7.52 7.27
N LEU A 122 -6.95 -6.41 8.00
CA LEU A 122 -5.92 -5.39 8.13
C LEU A 122 -4.69 -5.96 8.83
N ARG A 123 -4.87 -6.70 9.92
CA ARG A 123 -3.76 -7.36 10.64
C ARG A 123 -3.03 -8.36 9.75
N THR A 124 -3.77 -9.17 8.99
CA THR A 124 -3.19 -10.12 8.04
C THR A 124 -2.40 -9.40 6.96
N LEU A 125 -2.97 -8.33 6.37
CA LEU A 125 -2.28 -7.51 5.37
C LEU A 125 -0.98 -6.94 5.94
N LEU A 126 -1.03 -6.31 7.12
CA LEU A 126 0.16 -5.74 7.75
C LEU A 126 1.23 -6.79 8.06
N THR A 127 0.83 -8.01 8.42
CA THR A 127 1.76 -9.12 8.69
C THR A 127 2.41 -9.59 7.40
N GLU A 128 1.65 -9.76 6.32
CA GLU A 128 2.19 -10.16 5.02
C GLU A 128 3.12 -9.08 4.44
N LEU A 129 2.79 -7.79 4.59
CA LEU A 129 3.66 -6.69 4.16
C LEU A 129 4.94 -6.58 4.97
N GLU A 130 4.90 -6.96 6.25
CA GLU A 130 6.08 -7.02 7.11
C GLU A 130 7.03 -8.13 6.69
N ASN A 131 6.49 -9.30 6.33
CA ASN A 131 7.27 -10.45 5.88
C ASN A 131 7.88 -10.24 4.47
N ASN A 132 7.26 -9.39 3.64
CA ASN A 132 7.61 -9.20 2.23
C ASN A 132 8.04 -7.75 1.90
N ARG A 133 8.65 -7.04 2.86
CA ARG A 133 8.96 -5.60 2.82
C ARG A 133 9.67 -5.09 1.56
N THR A 134 10.57 -5.88 1.00
CA THR A 134 11.36 -5.53 -0.20
C THR A 134 10.90 -6.27 -1.45
N SER A 135 9.90 -7.14 -1.30
CA SER A 135 9.46 -8.03 -2.37
C SER A 135 8.23 -7.52 -3.12
N LEU A 136 7.50 -6.55 -2.57
CA LEU A 136 6.43 -5.85 -3.29
C LEU A 136 6.29 -4.41 -2.79
N CYS A 137 5.55 -3.59 -3.55
CA CYS A 137 5.11 -2.27 -3.11
C CYS A 137 3.59 -2.29 -2.91
N CYS A 138 3.12 -2.07 -1.68
CA CYS A 138 1.71 -1.91 -1.39
C CYS A 138 1.30 -0.43 -1.39
N VAL A 139 0.24 -0.11 -2.12
CA VAL A 139 -0.35 1.21 -2.20
C VAL A 139 -1.77 1.17 -1.65
N LEU A 140 -2.00 1.81 -0.51
CA LEU A 140 -3.36 2.02 0.02
C LEU A 140 -3.92 3.32 -0.54
N ALA A 141 -5.15 3.29 -1.04
CA ALA A 141 -5.82 4.46 -1.59
C ALA A 141 -7.16 4.73 -0.92
N GLY A 142 -7.55 6.01 -0.91
CA GLY A 142 -8.86 6.42 -0.40
C GLY A 142 -9.03 7.93 -0.26
N TYR A 143 -10.15 8.33 0.33
CA TYR A 143 -10.44 9.73 0.62
C TYR A 143 -9.55 10.25 1.76
N PRO A 144 -9.06 11.50 1.68
CA PRO A 144 -8.12 12.03 2.68
C PRO A 144 -8.59 11.86 4.13
N GLU A 145 -9.84 12.25 4.41
CA GLU A 145 -10.41 12.19 5.77
C GLU A 145 -10.59 10.75 6.27
N ALA A 146 -11.02 9.84 5.39
CA ALA A 146 -11.23 8.44 5.75
C ALA A 146 -9.88 7.72 5.99
N MET A 147 -8.89 7.99 5.15
CA MET A 147 -7.53 7.45 5.32
C MET A 147 -6.85 8.03 6.56
N GLU A 148 -7.08 9.30 6.89
CA GLU A 148 -6.56 9.88 8.13
C GLU A 148 -7.13 9.19 9.37
N ARG A 149 -8.44 8.89 9.38
CA ARG A 149 -9.05 8.11 10.47
C ARG A 149 -8.45 6.71 10.59
N LEU A 150 -8.29 6.01 9.47
CA LEU A 150 -7.66 4.68 9.42
C LEU A 150 -6.24 4.72 10.01
N LEU A 151 -5.40 5.66 9.56
CA LEU A 151 -4.01 5.78 10.02
C LEU A 151 -3.89 6.17 11.50
N ARG A 152 -4.86 6.92 12.04
CA ARG A 152 -4.93 7.25 13.47
C ARG A 152 -5.43 6.07 14.32
N ALA A 153 -6.21 5.15 13.74
CA ALA A 153 -6.78 4.02 14.45
C ALA A 153 -5.72 2.96 14.80
N ASP A 154 -4.71 2.77 13.95
CA ASP A 154 -3.62 1.83 14.18
C ASP A 154 -2.23 2.46 13.92
N PRO A 155 -1.45 2.78 14.97
CA PRO A 155 -0.07 3.25 14.83
C PRO A 155 0.85 2.29 14.06
N GLY A 156 0.51 1.00 14.00
CA GLY A 156 1.18 -0.02 13.22
C GLY A 156 1.12 0.22 11.71
N LEU A 157 0.11 0.93 11.21
CA LEU A 157 0.03 1.35 9.81
C LEU A 157 1.10 2.38 9.47
N LEU A 158 1.29 3.41 10.31
CA LEU A 158 2.25 4.48 10.05
C LEU A 158 3.69 3.96 9.94
N ARG A 159 4.04 2.91 10.68
CA ARG A 159 5.36 2.26 10.59
C ARG A 159 5.56 1.50 9.28
N ARG A 160 4.49 0.92 8.74
CA ARG A 160 4.50 0.08 7.53
C ARG A 160 4.13 0.84 6.26
N PHE A 161 3.67 2.08 6.41
CA PHE A 161 3.34 3.02 5.33
C PHE A 161 3.91 4.40 5.66
N PRO A 162 5.25 4.55 5.59
CA PRO A 162 5.91 5.80 5.98
C PRO A 162 5.69 6.95 4.99
N HIS A 163 5.13 6.67 3.81
CA HIS A 163 4.98 7.63 2.72
C HIS A 163 3.50 7.90 2.45
N ILE A 164 3.04 9.11 2.78
CA ILE A 164 1.66 9.55 2.55
C ILE A 164 1.68 10.66 1.49
N LEU A 165 1.09 10.40 0.33
CA LEU A 165 1.03 11.33 -0.80
C LEU A 165 -0.42 11.76 -1.03
N ARG A 166 -0.65 13.08 -1.08
CA ARG A 166 -1.97 13.66 -1.37
C ARG A 166 -2.04 14.13 -2.82
N LEU A 167 -2.95 13.55 -3.59
CA LEU A 167 -3.28 14.00 -4.93
C LEU A 167 -4.34 15.11 -4.84
N ARG A 168 -4.18 16.13 -5.68
CA ARG A 168 -5.10 17.27 -5.84
C ARG A 168 -5.82 17.11 -7.15
#